data_AF-A0A2V9V9M2-F1
#
_entry.id   AF-A0A2V9V9M2-F1
#
_cell.length_a   1.000
_cell.length_b   1.000
_cell.length_c   1.000
_cell.angle_alpha   90.00
_cell.angle_beta   90.00
_cell.angle_gamma   90.00
#
_symmetry.space_group_name_H-M   'P 1'
#
loop_
_entity.id
_entity.type
_entity.pdbx_description
1 polymer ?
#
loop_
_entity_poly.entity_id
_entity_poly.type
_entity_poly.pdbx_seq_one_letter_code
_entity_poly.pdbx_strand_id
1 'polypeptide(L)' 'MLSQLRKQRSGQRRLWESPEEKDHFWQRRFYGFNVWSERKRAEKLYYMHGNPVKHGLVLEPEQWRWSSFRAHA' A
#
# COMPACT_ATOMS: atom_id res chain seq x y z
N MET A 1 29.16 -16.23 2.44
CA MET A 1 28.26 -17.31 1.97
C MET A 1 27.33 -17.67 3.11
N LEU A 2 26.04 -17.88 2.80
CA LEU A 2 24.92 -18.27 3.68
C LEU A 2 24.04 -17.14 4.24
N SER A 3 22.90 -16.96 3.55
CA SER A 3 21.54 -16.71 4.07
C SER A 3 20.67 -15.86 3.12
N GLN A 4 20.90 -15.94 1.81
CA GLN A 4 19.92 -15.47 0.82
C GLN A 4 18.83 -16.53 0.56
N LEU A 5 18.19 -17.03 1.62
CA LEU A 5 16.86 -17.61 1.50
C LEU A 5 15.86 -16.55 1.98
N ARG A 6 15.81 -15.46 1.22
CA ARG A 6 14.71 -14.51 1.28
C ARG A 6 13.48 -15.26 0.75
N LYS A 7 12.80 -15.97 1.66
CA LYS A 7 11.59 -16.76 1.44
C LYS A 7 10.71 -16.02 0.43
N GLN A 8 10.75 -16.46 -0.82
CA GLN A 8 9.94 -15.92 -1.90
C GLN A 8 8.49 -15.95 -1.42
N ARG A 9 7.87 -14.79 -1.18
CA ARG A 9 6.44 -14.68 -0.84
C ARG A 9 5.63 -14.97 -2.11
N SER A 10 5.74 -16.18 -2.65
CA SER A 10 5.32 -16.57 -4.00
C SER A 10 3.84 -16.96 -4.12
N GLY A 11 2.98 -16.52 -3.21
CA GLY A 11 1.54 -16.78 -3.29
C GLY A 11 0.78 -15.66 -3.99
N GLN A 12 0.99 -14.42 -3.54
CA GLN A 12 0.08 -13.33 -3.88
C GLN A 12 0.29 -12.78 -5.29
N ARG A 13 1.52 -12.52 -5.76
CA ARG A 13 1.76 -11.92 -7.09
C ARG A 13 1.00 -12.61 -8.22
N ARG A 14 0.98 -13.95 -8.23
CA ARG A 14 0.24 -14.77 -9.21
C ARG A 14 -1.28 -14.56 -9.20
N LEU A 15 -1.87 -14.04 -8.12
CA LEU A 15 -3.31 -13.72 -8.07
C LEU A 15 -3.63 -12.42 -8.81
N TRP A 16 -2.66 -11.51 -8.86
CA TRP A 16 -2.78 -10.13 -9.38
C TRP A 16 -2.02 -9.91 -10.69
N GLU A 17 -1.44 -10.95 -11.27
CA GLU A 17 -0.75 -10.93 -12.55
C GLU A 17 -1.59 -11.78 -13.53
N SER A 18 -2.16 -11.16 -14.57
CA SER A 18 -2.81 -11.86 -15.69
C SER A 18 -2.15 -11.46 -17.01
N PRO A 19 -1.90 -12.38 -17.96
CA PRO A 19 -1.37 -12.04 -19.29
C PRO A 19 -2.20 -10.99 -20.05
N GLU A 20 -3.48 -10.87 -19.70
CA GLU A 20 -4.49 -9.97 -20.28
C GLU A 20 -4.46 -8.55 -19.71
N GLU A 21 -3.64 -8.24 -18.69
CA GLU A 21 -3.62 -6.91 -18.06
C GLU A 21 -3.03 -5.80 -18.92
N LYS A 22 -2.46 -6.10 -20.10
CA LYS A 22 -1.81 -5.10 -20.95
C LYS A 22 -2.77 -4.03 -21.47
N ASP A 23 -4.08 -4.33 -21.54
CA ASP A 23 -5.09 -3.43 -22.10
C ASP A 23 -6.01 -2.80 -21.04
N HIS A 24 -5.79 -3.06 -19.75
CA HIS A 24 -6.61 -2.53 -18.67
C HIS A 24 -5.83 -1.51 -17.82
N PHE A 25 -6.46 -0.37 -17.53
CA PHE A 25 -5.88 0.64 -16.63
C PHE A 25 -5.77 0.14 -15.18
N TRP A 26 -6.71 -0.70 -14.74
CA TRP A 26 -6.77 -1.22 -13.37
C TRP A 26 -6.17 -2.63 -13.26
N GLN A 27 -5.37 -2.86 -12.22
CA GLN A 27 -4.91 -4.19 -11.84
C GLN A 27 -6.09 -5.09 -11.42
N ARG A 28 -6.02 -6.38 -11.74
CA ARG A 28 -7.08 -7.33 -11.38
C ARG A 28 -7.15 -7.52 -9.87
N ARG A 29 -8.35 -7.33 -9.28
CA ARG A 29 -8.66 -7.40 -7.84
C ARG A 29 -7.96 -6.29 -7.02
N PHE A 30 -8.23 -6.25 -5.71
CA PHE A 30 -7.55 -5.37 -4.75
C PHE A 30 -7.19 -6.10 -3.45
N TYR A 31 -6.26 -5.54 -2.67
CA TYR A 31 -5.92 -6.05 -1.35
C TYR A 31 -6.88 -5.48 -0.28
N GLY A 32 -7.78 -6.33 0.22
CA GLY A 32 -8.67 -6.01 1.35
C GLY A 32 -8.09 -6.46 2.70
N PHE A 33 -8.32 -5.67 3.75
CA PHE A 33 -7.94 -6.01 5.12
C PHE A 33 -8.98 -5.51 6.11
N ASN A 34 -9.51 -6.39 6.96
CA ASN A 34 -10.54 -6.03 7.93
C ASN A 34 -9.93 -5.32 9.15
N VAL A 35 -10.54 -4.20 9.53
CA VAL A 35 -10.12 -3.39 10.68
C VAL A 35 -11.19 -3.47 11.75
N TRP A 36 -10.85 -4.09 12.89
CA TRP A 36 -11.79 -4.33 14.00
C TRP A 36 -11.43 -3.59 15.29
N SER A 37 -10.34 -2.82 15.29
CA SER A 37 -9.89 -2.11 16.49
C SER A 37 -9.41 -0.72 16.16
N GLU A 38 -9.61 0.21 17.10
CA GLU A 38 -9.13 1.58 17.01
C GLU A 38 -7.62 1.63 16.81
N ARG A 39 -6.86 0.78 17.53
CA ARG A 39 -5.41 0.67 17.32
C ARG A 39 -5.05 0.35 15.88
N LYS A 40 -5.78 -0.59 15.25
CA LYS A 40 -5.52 -0.97 13.86
C LYS A 40 -5.98 0.10 12.89
N ARG A 41 -7.07 0.82 13.20
CA ARG A 41 -7.53 1.98 12.43
C ARG A 41 -6.47 3.08 12.43
N ALA A 42 -5.95 3.46 13.59
CA ALA A 42 -4.87 4.45 13.72
C ALA A 42 -3.63 4.03 12.92
N GLU A 43 -3.17 2.79 13.07
CA GLU A 43 -2.04 2.23 12.31
C GLU A 43 -2.24 2.38 10.78
N LYS A 44 -3.44 2.09 10.28
CA LYS A 44 -3.74 2.22 8.85
C LYS A 44 -3.82 3.67 8.39
N LEU A 45 -4.38 4.57 9.20
CA LEU A 45 -4.41 6.01 8.88
C LEU A 45 -2.99 6.58 8.78
N TYR A 46 -2.12 6.31 9.76
CA TYR A 46 -0.71 6.72 9.71
C TYR A 46 0.00 6.16 8.48
N TYR A 47 -0.26 4.88 8.14
CA TYR A 47 0.31 4.28 6.94
C TYR A 47 -0.14 4.97 5.65
N MET A 48 -1.45 5.24 5.49
CA MET A 48 -1.99 5.87 4.28
C MET A 48 -1.45 7.30 4.10
N HIS A 49 -1.38 8.08 5.17
CA HIS A 49 -0.86 9.44 5.14
C HIS A 49 0.66 9.51 4.95
N GLY A 50 1.41 8.54 5.48
CA GLY A 50 2.86 8.45 5.30
C GLY A 50 3.30 7.85 3.95
N ASN A 51 2.38 7.24 3.20
CA ASN A 51 2.72 6.55 1.95
C ASN A 51 3.36 7.48 0.88
N PRO A 52 2.82 8.70 0.64
CA PRO A 52 3.45 9.65 -0.28
C PRO A 52 4.89 10.01 0.11
N VAL A 53 5.16 10.19 1.40
CA VAL A 53 6.51 10.47 1.91
C VAL A 53 7.42 9.27 1.72
N LYS A 54 6.95 8.07 2.09
CA LYS A 54 7.69 6.82 1.95
C LYS A 54 8.09 6.53 0.50
N HIS A 55 7.25 6.93 -0.45
CA HIS A 55 7.52 6.78 -1.88
C HIS A 55 8.27 7.97 -2.50
N GLY A 56 8.66 8.97 -1.69
CA GLY A 56 9.47 10.12 -2.12
C GLY A 56 8.71 11.13 -2.98
N LEU A 57 7.38 11.12 -2.93
CA LEU A 57 6.55 12.04 -3.71
C LEU A 57 6.48 13.43 -3.08
N VAL A 58 6.62 13.51 -1.75
CA VAL A 58 6.64 14.74 -0.93
C VAL A 58 7.57 14.56 0.27
N LEU A 59 7.98 15.67 0.90
CA LEU A 59 8.83 15.63 2.11
C LEU A 59 8.01 15.38 3.37
N GLU A 60 6.78 15.91 3.42
CA GLU A 60 5.89 15.84 4.58
C GLU A 60 4.46 15.44 4.15
N PRO A 61 3.69 14.70 4.98
CA PRO A 61 2.34 14.25 4.64
C PRO A 61 1.36 15.37 4.23
N GLU A 62 1.45 16.53 4.88
CA GLU A 62 0.62 17.73 4.67
C GLU A 62 0.69 18.23 3.23
N GLN A 63 1.85 18.05 2.59
CA GLN A 63 2.13 18.53 1.24
C GLN A 63 1.36 17.73 0.19
N TRP A 64 0.89 16.52 0.52
CA TRP A 64 0.14 15.68 -0.39
C TRP A 64 -1.33 16.12 -0.49
N ARG A 65 -1.63 16.92 -1.51
CA ARG A 65 -2.95 17.50 -1.78
C ARG A 65 -4.07 16.47 -2.02
N TRP A 66 -3.72 15.26 -2.46
CA TRP A 66 -4.68 14.19 -2.78
C TRP A 66 -4.88 13.20 -1.62
N SER A 67 -4.92 13.71 -0.38
CA SER A 67 -5.30 12.92 0.79
C SER A 67 -6.20 13.73 1.73
N SER A 68 -6.88 13.02 2.63
CA SER A 68 -7.66 13.61 3.71
C SER A 68 -6.82 14.02 4.93
N PHE A 69 -5.48 14.07 4.82
CA PHE A 69 -4.59 14.35 5.97
C PHE A 69 -5.05 15.57 6.78
N ARG A 70 -5.37 16.66 6.09
CA ARG A 70 -5.75 17.95 6.70
C ARG A 70 -7.09 17.93 7.45
N ALA A 71 -7.92 16.93 7.21
CA ALA A 71 -9.19 16.75 7.92
C ALA A 71 -9.03 15.89 9.19
N HIS A 72 -7.86 15.28 9.38
CA HIS A 72 -7.54 14.39 10.50
C HIS A 72 -6.29 14.84 11.30
N ALA A 73 -5.71 15.99 10.94
CA ALA A 73 -4.55 16.61 11.59
C ALA A 73 -4.96 17.38 12.85
#